data_AF-W9WQB6-F1
#
_entry.id   AF-W9WQB6-F1
#
_cell.length_a   1.000
_cell.length_b   1.000
_cell.length_c   1.000
_cell.angle_alpha   90.00
_cell.angle_beta   90.00
_cell.angle_gamma   90.00
#
_symmetry.space_group_name_H-M   'P 1'
#
loop_
_entity.id
_entity.type
_entity.pdbx_description
1 polymer ?
#
loop_
_entity_poly.entity_id
_entity_poly.type
_entity_poly.pdbx_seq_one_letter_code
_entity_poly.pdbx_strand_id
1 'polypeptide(L)'
;MSKEEGTDSNASSRESTPTSDAQPNTSKSSSTKKANKVSKPRLTASQKNFNHKDAENKRRTAIRERFTELSHLVPGALGHERSEQVMLGKTTEFLRNMIIEQRRLEEMAQKHGLTMEDGERLREDDFAGPKWRARNMEQYEAGKQKKEVSESQQANYQGDDEND
;
A
#
# COMPACT_ATOMS: atom_id res chain seq x y z
N MET A 1 -24.77 38.27 30.28
CA MET A 1 -25.67 38.02 29.13
C MET A 1 -24.93 38.60 27.93
N SER A 2 -24.40 37.88 26.94
CA SER A 2 -24.67 36.55 26.34
C SER A 2 -23.34 36.06 25.70
N LYS A 3 -22.85 34.80 25.79
CA LYS A 3 -23.28 33.52 25.16
C LYS A 3 -23.35 33.61 23.62
N GLU A 4 -22.74 32.77 22.77
CA GLU A 4 -21.85 31.59 22.83
C GLU A 4 -21.11 31.43 21.47
N GLU A 5 -20.08 30.56 21.47
CA GLU A 5 -19.36 29.98 20.34
C GLU A 5 -20.22 29.06 19.44
N GLY A 6 -19.62 28.60 18.32
CA GLY A 6 -19.75 27.18 17.96
C GLY A 6 -20.22 26.89 16.55
N THR A 7 -19.32 26.30 15.78
CA THR A 7 -19.46 25.78 14.41
C THR A 7 -20.29 24.49 14.38
N ASP A 8 -21.24 24.34 13.43
CA ASP A 8 -21.86 23.05 13.13
C ASP A 8 -21.50 22.56 11.72
N SER A 9 -20.73 21.47 11.69
CA SER A 9 -20.35 20.73 10.49
C SER A 9 -21.42 19.69 10.19
N ASN A 10 -22.02 19.81 9.00
CA ASN A 10 -23.00 18.89 8.43
C ASN A 10 -22.35 17.53 8.08
N ALA A 11 -22.34 16.58 9.01
CA ALA A 11 -21.93 15.20 8.78
C ALA A 11 -23.13 14.38 8.30
N SER A 12 -23.35 14.37 6.98
CA SER A 12 -24.27 13.42 6.33
C SER A 12 -23.74 12.00 6.48
N SER A 13 -24.51 11.17 7.17
CA SER A 13 -24.33 9.74 7.31
C SER A 13 -25.51 9.04 6.64
N ARG A 14 -25.22 8.05 5.79
CA ARG A 14 -26.09 6.99 5.18
C ARG A 14 -25.43 6.64 3.84
N GLU A 15 -25.21 5.40 3.41
CA GLU A 15 -25.77 4.09 3.73
C GLU A 15 -24.76 3.06 3.17
N SER A 16 -24.47 1.96 3.87
CA SER A 16 -23.73 0.82 3.30
C SER A 16 -24.63 -0.39 3.26
N THR A 17 -25.04 -0.79 2.07
CA THR A 17 -25.78 -2.03 1.80
C THR A 17 -24.82 -3.24 1.82
N PRO A 18 -25.08 -4.30 2.59
CA PRO A 18 -24.37 -5.56 2.45
C PRO A 18 -25.11 -6.49 1.47
N THR A 19 -24.54 -6.74 0.29
CA THR A 19 -24.97 -7.85 -0.57
C THR A 19 -24.25 -9.14 -0.12
N SER A 20 -25.02 -10.04 0.50
CA SER A 20 -24.61 -11.42 0.75
C SER A 20 -24.89 -12.32 -0.47
N ASP A 21 -24.15 -13.44 -0.49
CA ASP A 21 -24.37 -14.71 -1.20
C ASP A 21 -23.72 -14.94 -2.58
N ALA A 22 -22.61 -15.68 -2.54
CA ALA A 22 -22.34 -16.80 -3.44
C ALA A 22 -21.48 -17.87 -2.71
N GLN A 23 -22.09 -19.01 -2.38
CA GLN A 23 -21.45 -20.19 -1.76
C GLN A 23 -20.43 -20.87 -2.69
N PRO A 24 -19.57 -21.75 -2.12
CA PRO A 24 -19.60 -23.12 -2.63
C PRO A 24 -19.83 -24.17 -1.53
N ASN A 25 -20.75 -25.08 -1.85
CA ASN A 25 -21.09 -26.30 -1.12
C ASN A 25 -19.87 -27.23 -0.95
N THR A 26 -19.60 -27.67 0.27
CA THR A 26 -19.03 -29.00 0.53
C THR A 26 -19.81 -29.68 1.65
N SER A 27 -20.51 -30.75 1.29
CA SER A 27 -21.30 -31.58 2.20
C SER A 27 -20.57 -32.89 2.55
N LYS A 28 -20.83 -33.38 3.77
CA LYS A 28 -20.51 -34.70 4.38
C LYS A 28 -19.11 -34.78 5.03
N SER A 29 -18.94 -35.24 6.27
CA SER A 29 -19.63 -36.33 6.97
C SER A 29 -19.61 -36.17 8.49
N SER A 30 -20.60 -36.80 9.12
CA SER A 30 -20.98 -36.88 10.52
C SER A 30 -19.92 -37.39 11.51
N SER A 31 -19.83 -36.77 12.69
CA SER A 31 -19.94 -37.51 13.96
C SER A 31 -20.19 -36.57 15.14
N THR A 32 -21.24 -36.89 15.87
CA THR A 32 -21.69 -36.32 17.14
C THR A 32 -20.60 -36.40 18.22
N LYS A 33 -20.04 -35.25 18.59
CA LYS A 33 -19.49 -35.00 19.94
C LYS A 33 -20.09 -33.69 20.47
N LYS A 34 -21.04 -33.82 21.40
CA LYS A 34 -21.67 -32.72 22.13
C LYS A 34 -20.63 -31.96 22.97
N ALA A 35 -20.74 -30.64 22.87
CA ALA A 35 -20.62 -29.66 23.96
C ALA A 35 -19.29 -29.61 24.76
N ASN A 36 -18.34 -28.86 24.23
CA ASN A 36 -17.68 -27.77 24.98
C ASN A 36 -16.91 -26.85 24.01
N LYS A 37 -17.55 -26.49 22.90
CA LYS A 37 -17.12 -25.32 22.15
C LYS A 37 -17.72 -24.14 22.90
N VAL A 38 -16.96 -23.57 23.83
CA VAL A 38 -17.20 -22.22 24.32
C VAL A 38 -17.25 -21.35 23.08
N SER A 39 -18.45 -21.10 22.57
CA SER A 39 -18.68 -20.21 21.45
C SER A 39 -18.16 -18.87 21.93
N LYS A 40 -17.07 -18.39 21.32
CA LYS A 40 -16.54 -17.08 21.68
C LYS A 40 -17.70 -16.10 21.58
N PRO A 41 -18.02 -15.36 22.66
CA PRO A 41 -19.16 -14.45 22.64
C PRO A 41 -18.98 -13.46 21.48
N ARG A 42 -20.07 -13.20 20.75
CA ARG A 42 -20.06 -12.19 19.68
C ARG A 42 -19.70 -10.85 20.33
N LEU A 43 -18.61 -10.23 19.86
CA LEU A 43 -18.13 -8.93 20.35
C LEU A 43 -19.27 -7.91 20.31
N THR A 44 -19.48 -7.19 21.41
CA THR A 44 -20.45 -6.08 21.47
C THR A 44 -20.00 -4.95 20.54
N ALA A 45 -20.91 -4.04 20.16
CA ALA A 45 -20.55 -2.88 19.33
C ALA A 45 -19.42 -2.04 19.96
N SER A 46 -19.50 -1.81 21.28
CA SER A 46 -18.45 -1.12 22.06
C SER A 46 -17.11 -1.88 21.99
N GLN A 47 -17.12 -3.20 22.17
CA GLN A 47 -15.92 -4.02 22.14
C GLN A 47 -15.29 -4.10 20.74
N LYS A 48 -16.10 -4.10 19.68
CA LYS A 48 -15.62 -4.00 18.29
C LYS A 48 -14.94 -2.66 18.03
N ASN A 49 -15.56 -1.56 18.47
CA ASN A 49 -14.97 -0.22 18.33
C ASN A 49 -13.63 -0.11 19.06
N PHE A 50 -13.54 -0.64 20.29
CA PHE A 50 -12.29 -0.70 21.03
C PHE A 50 -11.23 -1.54 20.32
N ASN A 51 -11.57 -2.77 19.90
CA ASN A 51 -10.65 -3.64 19.17
C ASN A 51 -10.18 -3.02 17.85
N HIS A 52 -11.05 -2.33 17.13
CA HIS A 52 -10.67 -1.65 15.89
C HIS A 52 -9.65 -0.53 16.15
N LYS A 53 -9.88 0.29 17.19
CA LYS A 53 -8.93 1.35 17.57
C LYS A 53 -7.59 0.78 18.05
N ASP A 54 -7.62 -0.28 18.85
CA ASP A 54 -6.42 -0.93 19.37
C ASP A 54 -5.61 -1.60 18.26
N ALA A 55 -6.27 -2.38 17.39
CA ALA A 55 -5.63 -3.02 16.25
C ALA A 55 -5.00 -2.00 15.29
N GLU A 56 -5.67 -0.88 15.03
CA GLU A 56 -5.14 0.18 14.19
C GLU A 56 -3.97 0.92 14.87
N ASN A 57 -4.06 1.18 16.17
CA ASN A 57 -2.96 1.79 16.91
C ASN A 57 -1.72 0.87 16.88
N LYS A 58 -1.91 -0.43 17.11
CA LYS A 58 -0.86 -1.44 17.01
C LYS A 58 -0.25 -1.47 15.60
N ARG A 59 -1.09 -1.46 14.55
CA ARG A 59 -0.62 -1.40 13.16
C ARG A 59 0.25 -0.17 12.92
N ARG A 60 -0.19 1.02 13.38
CA ARG A 60 0.57 2.28 13.22
C ARG A 60 1.87 2.27 13.99
N THR A 61 1.89 1.76 15.22
CA THR A 61 3.11 1.65 16.02
C THR A 61 4.12 0.73 15.34
N ALA A 62 3.69 -0.44 14.86
CA ALA A 62 4.55 -1.36 14.14
C ALA A 62 5.14 -0.74 12.85
N ILE A 63 4.36 0.06 12.12
CA ILE A 63 4.88 0.78 10.94
C ILE A 63 5.96 1.78 11.37
N ARG A 64 5.73 2.57 12.42
CA ARG A 64 6.73 3.56 12.87
C ARG A 64 8.03 2.90 13.33
N GLU A 65 7.95 1.79 14.05
CA GLU A 65 9.13 1.01 14.46
C GLU A 65 9.96 0.59 13.25
N ARG A 66 9.33 0.17 12.14
CA ARG A 66 10.04 -0.15 10.89
C ARG A 66 10.71 1.08 10.25
N PHE A 67 10.09 2.26 10.32
CA PHE A 67 10.71 3.49 9.83
C PHE A 67 11.92 3.90 10.69
N THR A 68 11.86 3.68 12.00
CA THR A 68 13.00 3.86 12.91
C THR A 68 14.14 2.90 12.54
N GLU A 69 13.87 1.61 12.36
CA GLU A 69 14.86 0.63 11.91
C GLU A 69 15.52 1.06 10.58
N LEU A 70 14.70 1.47 9.60
CA LEU A 70 15.19 1.89 8.29
C LEU A 70 16.06 3.14 8.36
N SER A 71 15.78 4.07 9.29
CA SER A 71 16.59 5.28 9.47
C SER A 71 18.02 5.01 9.92
N HIS A 72 18.27 3.86 10.58
CA HIS A 72 19.61 3.43 10.98
C HIS A 72 20.39 2.75 9.83
N LEU A 73 19.68 2.17 8.86
CA LEU A 73 20.29 1.47 7.72
C LEU A 73 20.68 2.43 6.59
N VAL A 74 19.89 3.49 6.39
CA VAL A 74 20.08 4.42 5.27
C VAL A 74 20.97 5.59 5.71
N PRO A 75 22.17 5.76 5.11
CA PRO A 75 23.04 6.88 5.43
C PRO A 75 22.33 8.23 5.24
N GLY A 76 22.43 9.10 6.25
CA GLY A 76 21.80 10.43 6.21
C GLY A 76 20.28 10.44 6.45
N ALA A 77 19.65 9.31 6.77
CA ALA A 77 18.21 9.23 7.10
C ALA A 77 17.91 9.30 8.61
N LEU A 78 18.93 9.26 9.48
CA LEU A 78 18.76 9.42 10.93
C LEU A 78 17.98 10.70 11.27
N GLY A 79 17.02 10.58 12.19
CA GLY A 79 16.14 11.67 12.60
C GLY A 79 15.00 12.01 11.63
N HIS A 80 14.91 11.35 10.47
CA HIS A 80 13.84 11.59 9.47
C HIS A 80 12.71 10.55 9.54
N GLU A 81 12.71 9.70 10.57
CA GLU A 81 11.73 8.63 10.83
C GLU A 81 10.27 9.10 10.92
N ARG A 82 10.03 10.39 11.23
CA ARG A 82 8.67 10.97 11.22
C ARG A 82 8.23 11.55 9.87
N SER A 83 9.15 11.77 8.94
CA SER A 83 8.85 12.33 7.62
C SER A 83 8.85 11.19 6.60
N GLU A 84 7.70 10.53 6.46
CA GLU A 84 7.59 9.31 5.64
C GLU A 84 8.08 9.53 4.21
N GLN A 85 7.70 10.63 3.59
CA GLN A 85 8.10 11.00 2.23
C GLN A 85 9.62 11.20 2.10
N VAL A 86 10.24 11.91 3.04
CA VAL A 86 11.68 12.19 3.00
C VAL A 86 12.48 10.92 3.25
N MET A 87 12.05 10.10 4.19
CA MET A 87 12.68 8.81 4.50
C MET A 87 12.66 7.88 3.28
N LEU A 88 11.49 7.70 2.65
CA LEU A 88 11.36 6.85 1.46
C LEU A 88 12.14 7.41 0.27
N GLY A 89 12.19 8.74 0.10
CA GLY A 89 13.01 9.40 -0.91
C GLY A 89 14.49 9.09 -0.75
N LYS A 90 15.05 9.32 0.44
CA LYS A 90 16.44 9.02 0.78
C LYS A 90 16.78 7.54 0.61
N THR A 91 15.87 6.66 1.03
CA THR A 91 16.03 5.21 0.88
C THR A 91 16.13 4.82 -0.60
N THR A 92 15.24 5.36 -1.44
CA THR A 92 15.23 5.06 -2.87
C THR A 92 16.50 5.56 -3.56
N GLU A 93 16.98 6.74 -3.18
CA GLU A 93 18.24 7.29 -3.67
C GLU A 93 19.44 6.43 -3.25
N PHE A 94 19.50 6.02 -1.98
CA PHE A 94 20.55 5.14 -1.49
C PHE A 94 20.58 3.80 -2.24
N LEU A 95 19.43 3.17 -2.45
CA LEU A 95 19.33 1.92 -3.22
C LEU A 95 19.81 2.09 -4.68
N ARG A 96 19.45 3.21 -5.33
CA ARG A 96 19.96 3.51 -6.69
C ARG A 96 21.48 3.64 -6.71
N ASN A 97 22.06 4.32 -5.72
CA ASN A 97 23.51 4.47 -5.62
C ASN A 97 24.21 3.13 -5.37
N MET A 98 23.64 2.26 -4.53
CA MET A 98 24.16 0.91 -4.29
C MET A 98 24.16 0.05 -5.56
N ILE A 99 23.10 0.12 -6.36
CA ILE A 99 23.02 -0.56 -7.66
C ILE A 99 24.09 -0.07 -8.64
N ILE A 100 24.31 1.25 -8.71
CA ILE A 100 25.34 1.84 -9.57
C ILE A 100 26.74 1.41 -9.11
N GLU A 101 27.01 1.45 -7.80
CA GLU A 101 28.31 1.04 -7.27
C GLU A 101 28.57 -0.45 -7.48
N GLN A 102 27.56 -1.30 -7.33
CA GLN A 102 27.68 -2.73 -7.64
C GLN A 102 28.11 -2.95 -9.10
N ARG A 103 27.45 -2.29 -10.07
CA ARG A 103 27.86 -2.37 -11.48
C ARG A 103 29.31 -1.90 -11.70
N ARG A 104 29.69 -0.80 -11.05
CA ARG A 104 31.06 -0.27 -11.12
C ARG A 104 32.09 -1.27 -10.61
N LEU A 105 31.78 -1.94 -9.49
CA LEU A 105 32.64 -2.97 -8.90
C LEU A 105 32.72 -4.22 -9.78
N GLU A 106 31.61 -4.64 -10.40
CA GLU A 106 31.58 -5.75 -11.36
C GLU A 106 32.47 -5.46 -12.58
N GLU A 107 32.40 -4.25 -13.13
CA GLU A 107 33.25 -3.82 -14.24
C GLU A 107 34.75 -3.83 -13.85
N MET A 108 35.06 -3.38 -12.63
CA MET A 108 36.43 -3.45 -12.11
C MET A 108 36.90 -4.89 -11.93
N ALA A 109 36.08 -5.76 -11.34
CA ALA A 109 36.40 -7.18 -11.15
C ALA A 109 36.67 -7.86 -12.50
N GLN A 110 35.85 -7.58 -13.51
CA GLN A 110 36.03 -8.09 -14.86
C GLN A 110 37.34 -7.61 -15.50
N LYS A 111 37.72 -6.33 -15.31
CA LYS A 111 39.01 -5.81 -15.77
C LYS A 111 40.20 -6.48 -15.09
N HIS A 112 40.04 -6.89 -13.84
CA HIS A 112 41.04 -7.64 -13.08
C HIS A 112 41.03 -9.14 -13.35
N GLY A 113 40.18 -9.63 -14.25
CA GLY A 113 40.10 -11.05 -14.63
C GLY A 113 39.42 -11.95 -13.58
N LEU A 114 38.68 -11.36 -12.64
CA LEU A 114 37.86 -12.09 -11.68
C LEU A 114 36.55 -12.49 -12.35
N THR A 115 36.25 -13.79 -12.39
CA THR A 115 34.98 -14.32 -12.89
C THR A 115 33.93 -14.27 -11.78
N MET A 116 32.86 -13.52 -12.02
CA MET A 116 31.66 -13.50 -11.17
C MET A 116 30.68 -14.59 -11.65
N GLU A 117 29.95 -15.22 -10.74
CA GLU A 117 28.87 -16.14 -11.10
C GLU A 117 27.69 -15.36 -11.71
N ASP A 118 27.05 -15.90 -12.76
CA ASP A 118 25.98 -15.22 -13.49
C ASP A 118 24.76 -14.86 -12.61
N GLY A 119 24.56 -15.58 -11.50
CA GLY A 119 23.51 -15.29 -10.52
C GLY A 119 23.81 -14.09 -9.60
N GLU A 120 25.08 -13.71 -9.46
CA GLU A 120 25.51 -12.58 -8.63
C GLU A 120 25.62 -11.27 -9.43
N ARG A 121 25.71 -11.37 -10.76
CA ARG A 121 25.77 -10.22 -11.67
C ARG A 121 24.41 -9.56 -11.79
N LEU A 122 24.38 -8.24 -11.60
CA LEU A 122 23.16 -7.48 -11.79
C LEU A 122 22.77 -7.41 -13.28
N ARG A 123 21.61 -7.96 -13.64
CA ARG A 123 21.15 -7.98 -15.04
C ARG A 123 20.58 -6.63 -15.45
N GLU A 124 20.46 -6.41 -16.76
CA GLU A 124 19.87 -5.19 -17.33
C GLU A 124 18.37 -5.04 -17.04
N ASP A 125 17.69 -6.17 -16.78
CA ASP A 125 16.27 -6.24 -16.44
C ASP A 125 16.02 -6.19 -14.92
N ASP A 126 17.09 -6.33 -14.11
CA ASP A 126 17.01 -6.21 -12.66
C ASP A 126 16.86 -4.73 -12.24
N PHE A 127 16.53 -4.51 -10.96
CA PHE A 127 16.17 -3.21 -10.40
C PHE A 127 16.97 -2.03 -10.98
N ALA A 128 16.27 -1.02 -11.51
CA ALA A 128 16.87 0.20 -12.07
C ALA A 128 17.91 -0.03 -13.19
N GLY A 129 17.84 -1.15 -13.91
CA GLY A 129 18.58 -1.34 -15.16
C GLY A 129 17.97 -0.61 -16.37
N PRO A 130 18.72 -0.44 -17.46
CA PRO A 130 18.24 0.25 -18.66
C PRO A 130 16.97 -0.35 -19.26
N LYS A 131 16.74 -1.65 -19.03
CA LYS A 131 15.57 -2.39 -19.50
C LYS A 131 14.54 -2.64 -18.39
N TRP A 132 14.80 -2.19 -17.17
CA TRP A 132 13.89 -2.35 -16.04
C TRP A 132 12.58 -1.59 -16.29
N ARG A 133 11.44 -2.27 -16.06
CA ARG A 133 10.10 -1.67 -16.16
C ARG A 133 9.27 -1.90 -14.90
N ALA A 134 8.50 -0.89 -14.51
CA ALA A 134 7.55 -0.98 -13.42
C ALA A 134 6.30 -1.77 -13.84
N ARG A 135 6.36 -3.11 -13.71
CA ARG A 135 5.29 -4.04 -14.11
C ARG A 135 3.89 -3.70 -13.56
N ASN A 136 3.82 -3.04 -12.40
CA ASN A 136 2.55 -2.71 -11.73
C ASN A 136 2.07 -1.27 -11.98
N MET A 137 2.88 -0.38 -12.57
CA MET A 137 2.47 0.99 -12.87
C MET A 137 1.65 1.07 -14.17
N GLU A 138 1.94 0.22 -15.14
CA GLU A 138 1.26 0.23 -16.44
C GLU A 138 -0.25 -0.01 -16.32
N GLN A 139 -0.67 -0.89 -15.39
CA GLN A 139 -2.09 -1.14 -15.13
C GLN A 139 -2.77 0.05 -14.44
N TYR A 140 -2.05 0.72 -13.54
CA TYR A 140 -2.54 1.93 -12.87
C TYR A 140 -2.69 3.08 -13.86
N GLU A 141 -1.70 3.29 -14.71
CA GLU A 141 -1.71 4.31 -15.77
C GLU A 141 -2.79 4.01 -16.82
N ALA A 142 -2.94 2.75 -17.26
CA ALA A 142 -4.01 2.36 -18.17
C ALA A 142 -5.40 2.51 -17.55
N GLY A 143 -5.57 2.20 -16.27
CA GLY A 143 -6.81 2.44 -15.53
C GLY A 143 -7.12 3.92 -15.39
N LYS A 144 -6.11 4.74 -15.13
CA LYS A 144 -6.23 6.21 -15.06
C LYS A 144 -6.62 6.80 -16.43
N GLN A 145 -5.93 6.40 -17.51
CA GLN A 145 -6.25 6.85 -18.86
C GLN A 145 -7.66 6.44 -19.29
N LYS A 146 -8.10 5.20 -18.98
CA LYS A 146 -9.48 4.77 -19.24
C LYS A 146 -10.51 5.62 -18.49
N LYS A 147 -10.20 5.99 -17.24
CA LYS A 147 -11.06 6.85 -16.43
C LYS A 147 -11.13 8.28 -17.01
N GLU A 148 -9.98 8.88 -17.36
CA GLU A 148 -9.89 10.20 -17.99
C GLU A 148 -10.61 10.25 -19.35
N VAL A 149 -10.49 9.19 -20.17
CA VAL A 149 -11.22 9.05 -21.45
C VAL A 149 -12.72 8.92 -21.22
N SER A 150 -13.15 8.22 -20.16
CA SER A 150 -14.58 8.11 -19.82
C SER A 150 -15.18 9.42 -19.32
N GLU A 151 -14.44 10.18 -18.49
CA GLU A 151 -14.87 11.49 -17.97
C GLU A 151 -14.95 12.54 -19.09
N SER A 152 -14.03 12.51 -20.05
CA SER A 152 -14.05 13.39 -21.23
C SER A 152 -15.15 13.02 -22.23
N GLN A 153 -15.49 11.74 -22.41
CA GLN A 153 -16.66 11.34 -23.19
C GLN A 153 -17.98 11.75 -22.52
N GLN A 154 -18.07 11.65 -21.19
CA GLN A 154 -19.27 12.04 -20.45
C GLN A 154 -19.50 13.55 -20.46
N ALA A 155 -18.43 14.36 -20.40
CA ALA A 155 -18.50 15.82 -20.55
C ALA A 155 -18.93 16.25 -21.97
N ASN A 156 -18.53 15.51 -23.01
CA ASN A 156 -18.90 15.82 -24.38
C ASN A 156 -20.35 15.44 -24.73
N TYR A 157 -20.97 14.51 -23.98
CA TYR A 157 -22.38 14.15 -24.12
C TYR A 157 -23.35 15.09 -23.36
N GLN A 158 -22.85 15.92 -22.43
CA GLN A 158 -23.67 16.88 -21.68
C GLN A 158 -23.74 18.27 -22.33
N GLY A 159 -23.00 18.51 -23.42
CA GLY A 159 -22.94 19.81 -24.12
C GLY A 159 -23.97 20.02 -25.24
N ASP A 160 -24.72 18.98 -25.62
CA ASP A 160 -25.61 19.02 -26.80
C ASP A 160 -27.11 19.20 -26.46
N ASP A 161 -27.50 19.27 -25.17
CA ASP A 161 -28.91 19.35 -24.73
C ASP A 161 -29.42 20.77 -24.38
N GLU A 162 -28.67 21.85 -24.63
CA GLU A 162 -29.06 23.24 -24.28
C GLU A 162 -29.29 24.19 -25.48
N ASN A 163 -29.70 23.69 -26.65
CA ASN A 163 -30.18 24.56 -27.73
C ASN A 163 -31.29 23.88 -28.56
N ASP A 164 -32.54 24.01 -28.11
CA ASP A 164 -33.73 24.07 -28.96
C ASP A 164 -34.84 24.89 -28.27
#